data_AF-A0A379ADW5-F1
#
_entry.id   AF-A0A379ADW5-F1
#
_cell.length_a   1.000
_cell.length_b   1.000
_cell.length_c   1.000
_cell.angle_alpha   90.00
_cell.angle_beta   90.00
_cell.angle_gamma   90.00
#
_symmetry.space_group_name_H-M   'P 1'
#
loop_
_entity.id
_entity.type
_entity.pdbx_description
1 polymer ?
#
loop_
_entity_poly.entity_id
_entity_poly.type
_entity_poly.pdbx_seq_one_letter_code
_entity_poly.pdbx_strand_id
1 'polypeptide(L)'
;MPDVVARLSVTLSETMNNIKPEFGQIGEIIHVINSISFQTNILALNAAVEAARAGEQGRGFAVVAGEVRNLAQRSSLAAKEIETLIRESLDRVHDGSEFCERAGTTMDEHRPLCQSG
;
A
#
# COMPACT_ATOMS: atom_id res chain seq x y z
N MET A 1 -33.38 19.46 -2.44
CA MET A 1 -32.53 18.37 -2.97
C MET A 1 -31.08 18.77 -3.22
N PRO A 2 -30.73 19.98 -3.75
CA PRO A 2 -29.33 20.37 -3.97
C PRO A 2 -28.47 20.35 -2.69
N ASP A 3 -29.03 20.77 -1.56
CA ASP A 3 -28.38 20.79 -0.24
C ASP A 3 -27.94 19.39 0.24
N VAL A 4 -28.75 18.36 -0.03
CA VAL A 4 -28.44 16.98 0.38
C VAL A 4 -27.27 16.42 -0.43
N VAL A 5 -27.22 16.73 -1.73
CA VAL A 5 -26.15 16.29 -2.63
C VAL A 5 -24.84 16.99 -2.29
N ALA A 6 -24.87 18.32 -2.09
CA ALA A 6 -23.69 19.08 -1.67
C ALA A 6 -23.11 18.55 -0.35
N ARG A 7 -23.97 18.31 0.64
CA ARG A 7 -23.55 17.78 1.95
C ARG A 7 -22.98 16.36 1.85
N LEU A 8 -23.59 15.47 1.05
CA LEU A 8 -23.06 14.14 0.77
C LEU A 8 -21.69 14.18 0.09
N SER A 9 -21.50 15.10 -0.87
CA SER A 9 -20.23 15.26 -1.59
C SER A 9 -19.09 15.65 -0.65
N VAL A 10 -19.36 16.59 0.27
CA VAL A 10 -18.40 17.02 1.29
C VAL A 10 -18.06 15.86 2.22
N THR A 11 -19.05 15.15 2.77
CA THR A 11 -18.81 14.02 3.67
C THR A 11 -18.04 12.87 3.00
N LEU A 12 -18.32 12.58 1.72
CA LEU A 12 -17.57 11.58 0.97
C LEU A 12 -16.13 12.00 0.74
N SER A 13 -15.88 13.26 0.36
CA SER A 13 -14.52 13.79 0.19
C SER A 13 -13.73 13.79 1.51
N GLU A 14 -14.36 14.18 2.62
CA GLU A 14 -13.77 14.10 3.96
C GLU A 14 -13.40 12.65 4.32
N THR A 15 -14.29 11.70 4.05
CA THR A 15 -14.03 10.27 4.29
C THR A 15 -12.84 9.79 3.47
N MET A 16 -12.76 10.15 2.18
CA MET A 16 -11.63 9.80 1.32
C MET A 16 -10.32 10.42 1.82
N ASN A 17 -10.35 11.66 2.33
CA ASN A 17 -9.18 12.33 2.90
C ASN A 17 -8.73 11.71 4.22
N ASN A 18 -9.64 11.21 5.05
CA ASN A 18 -9.32 10.49 6.27
C ASN A 18 -8.67 9.13 5.99
N ILE A 19 -9.01 8.48 4.87
CA ILE A 19 -8.48 7.16 4.52
C ILE A 19 -7.03 7.22 3.98
N LYS A 20 -6.63 8.32 3.33
CA LYS A 20 -5.27 8.51 2.80
C LYS A 20 -4.13 8.26 3.82
N PRO A 21 -4.14 8.83 5.03
CA PRO A 21 -3.08 8.58 6.02
C PRO A 21 -3.02 7.12 6.48
N GLU A 22 -4.14 6.40 6.50
CA GLU A 22 -4.20 4.99 6.88
C GLU A 22 -3.46 4.12 5.85
N PHE A 23 -3.60 4.41 4.56
CA PHE A 23 -2.79 3.78 3.51
C PHE A 23 -1.30 4.10 3.62
N GLY A 24 -0.95 5.32 4.04
CA GLY A 24 0.44 5.68 4.32
C GLY A 24 1.08 4.79 5.40
N GLN A 25 0.35 4.53 6.49
CA GLN A 25 0.80 3.62 7.54
C GLN A 25 0.99 2.18 7.03
N ILE A 26 0.09 1.70 6.17
CA ILE A 26 0.24 0.38 5.56
C ILE A 26 1.49 0.36 4.67
N GLY A 27 1.75 1.41 3.89
CA GLY A 27 2.96 1.54 3.06
C GLY A 27 4.25 1.40 3.88
N GLU A 28 4.34 2.05 5.03
CA GLU A 28 5.49 1.93 5.95
C GLU A 28 5.67 0.50 6.48
N ILE A 29 4.57 -0.18 6.84
CA ILE A 29 4.62 -1.59 7.28
C ILE A 29 5.15 -2.49 6.17
N ILE A 30 4.68 -2.29 4.93
CA ILE A 30 5.15 -3.06 3.77
C ILE A 30 6.63 -2.80 3.49
N HIS A 31 7.10 -1.57 3.68
CA HIS A 31 8.52 -1.23 3.58
C HIS A 31 9.36 -2.01 4.60
N VAL A 32 8.91 -2.08 5.86
CA VAL A 32 9.55 -2.88 6.91
C VAL A 32 9.58 -4.37 6.53
N ILE A 33 8.48 -4.93 6.02
CA ILE A 33 8.42 -6.34 5.58
C ILE A 33 9.42 -6.62 4.45
N ASN A 34 9.52 -5.72 3.47
CA ASN A 34 10.49 -5.86 2.38
C ASN A 34 11.94 -5.79 2.91
N SER A 35 12.21 -4.90 3.87
CA SER A 35 13.51 -4.81 4.55
C SER A 35 13.86 -6.09 5.31
N ILE A 36 12.92 -6.67 6.08
CA ILE A 36 13.09 -7.96 6.77
C ILE A 36 13.37 -9.08 5.75
N SER A 37 12.64 -9.10 4.64
CA SER A 37 12.84 -10.08 3.58
C SER A 37 14.25 -9.97 2.97
N PHE A 38 14.74 -8.76 2.75
CA PHE A 38 16.09 -8.52 2.26
C PHE A 38 17.17 -8.97 3.27
N GLN A 39 17.01 -8.63 4.55
CA GLN A 39 17.91 -9.07 5.62
C GLN A 39 17.92 -10.60 5.76
N THR A 40 16.76 -11.24 5.67
CA THR A 40 16.63 -12.70 5.70
C THR A 40 17.34 -13.35 4.52
N ASN A 41 17.25 -12.75 3.33
CA ASN A 41 17.96 -13.23 2.15
C ASN A 41 19.49 -13.14 2.31
N ILE A 42 20.02 -12.06 2.93
CA ILE A 42 21.45 -11.95 3.25
C ILE A 42 21.87 -13.00 4.28
N LEU A 43 21.07 -13.18 5.34
CA LEU A 43 21.37 -14.17 6.38
C LEU A 43 21.39 -15.59 5.81
N ALA A 44 20.44 -15.92 4.93
CA ALA A 44 20.39 -17.20 4.23
C ALA A 44 21.60 -17.42 3.31
N LEU A 45 22.06 -16.37 2.62
CA LEU A 45 23.29 -16.44 1.83
C LEU A 45 24.52 -16.73 2.70
N ASN A 46 24.65 -16.04 3.84
CA ASN A 46 25.75 -16.28 4.78
C ASN A 46 25.71 -17.72 5.32
N ALA A 47 24.52 -18.23 5.66
CA ALA A 47 24.34 -19.61 6.09
C ALA A 47 24.73 -20.62 5.00
N ALA A 48 24.39 -20.34 3.73
CA ALA A 48 24.80 -21.18 2.61
C ALA A 48 26.33 -21.20 2.42
N VAL A 49 27.01 -20.06 2.61
CA VAL A 49 28.48 -19.97 2.54
C VAL A 49 29.13 -20.79 3.66
N GLU A 50 28.63 -20.67 4.90
CA GLU A 50 29.20 -21.42 6.02
C GLU A 50 28.92 -22.93 5.89
N ALA A 51 27.74 -23.30 5.36
CA ALA A 51 27.42 -24.68 5.05
C ALA A 51 28.37 -25.26 3.98
N ALA A 52 28.72 -24.50 2.94
CA ALA A 52 29.71 -24.91 1.95
C ALA A 52 31.10 -25.08 2.57
N ARG A 53 31.47 -24.21 3.52
CA ARG A 53 32.75 -24.27 4.25
C ARG A 53 32.86 -25.52 5.13
N ALA A 54 31.74 -25.99 5.70
CA ALA A 54 31.67 -27.20 6.50
C ALA A 54 31.71 -28.51 5.67
N GLY A 55 31.69 -28.41 4.33
CA GLY A 55 31.74 -29.56 3.42
C GLY A 55 30.59 -30.54 3.64
N GLU A 56 30.90 -31.83 3.79
CA GLU A 56 29.89 -32.89 3.95
C GLU A 56 29.00 -32.69 5.18
N GLN A 57 29.54 -32.13 6.27
CA GLN A 57 28.80 -31.87 7.51
C GLN A 57 27.79 -30.73 7.35
N GLY A 58 27.99 -29.85 6.36
CA GLY A 58 27.12 -28.71 6.07
C GLY A 58 25.98 -29.01 5.09
N ARG A 59 25.91 -30.21 4.48
CA ARG A 59 24.93 -30.50 3.43
C ARG A 59 23.48 -30.25 3.85
N GLY A 60 23.09 -30.66 5.06
CA GLY A 60 21.75 -30.41 5.59
C GLY A 60 21.45 -28.92 5.78
N PHE A 61 22.43 -28.16 6.30
CA PHE A 61 22.31 -26.72 6.48
C PHE A 61 22.23 -25.96 5.14
N ALA A 62 22.92 -26.42 4.11
CA ALA A 62 22.87 -25.82 2.78
C ALA A 62 21.46 -25.88 2.16
N VAL A 63 20.73 -27.00 2.37
CA VAL A 63 19.35 -27.15 1.90
C VAL A 63 18.42 -26.17 2.63
N VAL A 64 18.52 -26.10 3.95
CA VAL A 64 17.70 -25.18 4.77
C VAL A 64 17.99 -23.73 4.38
N ALA A 65 19.26 -23.36 4.20
CA ALA A 65 19.64 -22.02 3.75
C ALA A 65 19.03 -21.68 2.37
N GLY A 66 18.98 -22.65 1.46
CA GLY A 66 18.29 -22.50 0.16
C GLY A 66 16.79 -22.24 0.29
N GLU A 67 16.10 -22.99 1.15
CA GLU A 67 14.66 -22.79 1.38
C GLU A 67 14.35 -21.44 2.04
N VAL A 68 15.13 -21.04 3.05
CA VAL A 68 14.97 -19.74 3.71
C VAL A 68 15.20 -18.61 2.71
N ARG A 69 16.20 -18.75 1.82
CA ARG A 69 16.46 -17.79 0.75
C ARG A 69 15.27 -17.68 -0.21
N ASN A 70 14.72 -18.82 -0.64
CA ASN A 70 13.55 -18.84 -1.52
C ASN A 70 12.35 -18.16 -0.85
N LEU A 71 12.09 -18.46 0.43
CA LEU A 71 11.00 -17.85 1.19
C LEU A 71 11.17 -16.33 1.31
N ALA A 72 12.39 -15.86 1.58
CA ALA A 72 12.71 -14.44 1.64
C ALA A 72 12.48 -13.73 0.29
N GLN A 73 12.86 -14.36 -0.82
CA GLN A 73 12.60 -13.82 -2.17
C GLN A 73 11.10 -13.75 -2.48
N ARG A 74 10.34 -14.79 -2.14
CA ARG A 74 8.87 -14.80 -2.29
C ARG A 74 8.21 -13.72 -1.45
N SER A 75 8.66 -13.53 -0.21
CA SER A 75 8.17 -12.47 0.68
C SER A 75 8.45 -11.07 0.12
N SER A 76 9.64 -10.83 -0.42
CA SER A 76 9.97 -9.55 -1.06
C SER A 76 9.12 -9.28 -2.30
N LEU A 77 8.83 -10.31 -3.13
CA LEU A 77 7.95 -10.16 -4.27
C LEU A 77 6.52 -9.79 -3.84
N ALA A 78 5.96 -10.54 -2.88
CA ALA A 78 4.63 -10.26 -2.36
C ALA A 78 4.54 -8.86 -1.74
N ALA A 79 5.56 -8.42 -1.00
CA ALA A 79 5.60 -7.08 -0.44
C ALA A 79 5.54 -6.00 -1.53
N LYS A 80 6.26 -6.17 -2.65
CA LYS A 80 6.22 -5.23 -3.80
C LYS A 80 4.86 -5.22 -4.50
N GLU A 81 4.22 -6.38 -4.63
CA GLU A 81 2.86 -6.47 -5.19
C GLU A 81 1.86 -5.71 -4.31
N ILE A 82 1.94 -5.88 -2.98
CA ILE A 82 1.09 -5.14 -2.04
C ILE A 82 1.38 -3.63 -2.10
N GLU A 83 2.65 -3.23 -2.18
CA GLU A 83 3.03 -1.81 -2.34
C GLU A 83 2.39 -1.20 -3.59
N THR A 84 2.37 -1.94 -4.70
CA THR A 84 1.73 -1.52 -5.95
C THR A 84 0.22 -1.37 -5.77
N LEU A 85 -0.45 -2.35 -5.17
CA LEU A 85 -1.89 -2.31 -4.90
C LEU A 85 -2.28 -1.14 -3.97
N ILE A 86 -1.44 -0.80 -2.99
CA ILE A 86 -1.66 0.36 -2.12
C ILE A 86 -1.58 1.66 -2.91
N ARG A 87 -0.56 1.81 -3.77
CA ARG A 87 -0.42 3.00 -4.62
C ARG A 87 -1.61 3.16 -5.56
N GLU A 88 -2.01 2.09 -6.24
CA GLU A 88 -3.21 2.10 -7.09
C GLU A 88 -4.48 2.43 -6.30
N SER A 89 -4.59 1.95 -5.05
CA SER A 89 -5.72 2.28 -4.18
C SER A 89 -5.73 3.75 -3.77
N LEU A 90 -4.55 4.34 -3.49
CA LEU A 90 -4.40 5.75 -3.20
C LEU A 90 -4.80 6.64 -4.38
N ASP A 91 -4.37 6.27 -5.60
CA ASP A 91 -4.75 6.99 -6.82
C ASP A 91 -6.27 6.96 -7.02
N ARG A 92 -6.92 5.80 -6.82
CA ARG A 92 -8.38 5.68 -6.91
C ARG A 92 -9.12 6.52 -5.86
N VAL A 93 -8.59 6.61 -4.64
CA VAL A 93 -9.14 7.47 -3.58
C VAL A 93 -8.97 8.94 -3.93
N HIS A 94 -7.83 9.31 -4.52
CA HIS A 94 -7.57 10.66 -5.02
C HIS A 94 -8.58 11.07 -6.10
N ASP A 95 -8.73 10.26 -7.15
CA ASP A 95 -9.69 10.48 -8.22
C ASP A 95 -11.12 10.60 -7.69
N GLY A 96 -11.49 9.71 -6.75
CA GLY A 96 -12.80 9.75 -6.08
C GLY A 96 -13.04 11.06 -5.33
N SER A 97 -12.02 11.61 -4.67
CA SER A 97 -12.11 12.92 -4.00
C SER A 97 -12.31 14.05 -5.00
N GLU A 98 -11.56 14.08 -6.12
CA GLU A 98 -11.74 15.10 -7.16
C GLU A 98 -13.13 15.04 -7.81
N PHE A 99 -13.65 13.82 -8.07
CA PHE A 99 -15.01 13.66 -8.58
C PHE A 99 -16.05 14.21 -7.60
N CYS A 100 -15.91 13.97 -6.30
CA CYS A 100 -16.81 14.51 -5.29
C CYS A 100 -16.72 16.05 -5.20
N GLU A 101 -15.52 16.63 -5.31
CA GLU A 101 -15.34 18.08 -5.30
C GLU A 101 -16.00 18.75 -6.53
N ARG A 102 -15.80 18.16 -7.71
CA ARG A 102 -16.45 18.60 -8.95
C ARG A 102 -17.97 18.47 -8.90
N ALA A 103 -18.50 17.39 -8.32
CA ALA A 103 -19.93 17.23 -8.12
C ALA A 103 -20.51 18.27 -7.15
N GLY A 104 -19.79 18.61 -6.08
CA GLY A 104 -20.17 19.65 -5.13
C GLY A 104 -20.23 21.04 -5.76
N THR A 105 -19.17 21.43 -6.48
CA THR A 105 -19.09 22.74 -7.18
C THR A 105 -20.16 22.88 -8.26
N THR A 106 -20.38 21.85 -9.08
CA THR A 106 -21.45 21.85 -10.11
C THR A 106 -22.84 22.04 -9.49
N MET A 107 -23.09 21.49 -8.31
CA MET A 107 -24.38 21.66 -7.60
C MET A 107 -24.53 23.06 -7.01
N ASP A 108 -23.43 23.71 -6.61
CA ASP A 108 -23.42 25.10 -6.15
C ASP A 108 -23.65 26.09 -7.30
N GLU A 109 -23.09 25.82 -8.48
CA GLU A 109 -23.33 26.63 -9.70
C GLU A 109 -24.79 26.61 -10.15
N HIS A 110 -25.48 25.46 -10.00
CA HIS A 110 -26.90 25.32 -10.32
C HIS A 110 -27.85 25.69 -9.18
N ARG A 111 -27.35 26.29 -8.09
CA ARG A 111 -28.19 26.83 -7.01
C ARG A 111 -29.07 27.95 -7.58
N PRO A 112 -30.41 27.82 -7.58
CA PRO A 112 -31.27 28.86 -8.13
C PRO A 112 -31.03 30.18 -7.38
N LEU A 113 -30.87 31.27 -8.14
CA LEU A 113 -30.70 32.67 -7.70
C LEU A 113 -31.95 33.22 -6.99
N CYS A 114 -32.57 32.47 -6.09
CA CYS A 114 -33.68 32.94 -5.25
C CYS A 114 -33.15 33.69 -4.02
N GLN A 115 -32.26 34.67 -4.20
CA GLN A 115 -31.86 35.63 -3.14
C GLN A 115 -31.58 37.05 -3.69
N SER A 116 -32.22 37.45 -4.79
CA SER A 116 -32.34 38.86 -5.17
C SER A 116 -33.80 39.28 -5.11
N GLY A 117 -34.26 39.60 -3.90
CA GLY A 117 -35.62 40.07 -3.60
C GLY A 117 -35.74 40.41 -2.14
#